data_AF-A0A1I5PJ22-F1
#
_entry.id   AF-A0A1I5PJ22-F1
#
_cell.length_a   1.000
_cell.length_b   1.000
_cell.length_c   1.000
_cell.angle_alpha   90.00
_cell.angle_beta   90.00
_cell.angle_gamma   90.00
#
_symmetry.space_group_name_H-M   'P 1'
#
loop_
_entity.id
_entity.type
_entity.pdbx_description
1 polymer ?
#
loop_
_entity_poly.entity_id
_entity_poly.type
_entity_poly.pdbx_seq_one_letter_code
_entity_poly.pdbx_strand_id
1 'polypeptide(L)'
;MADEKTTKETLGDEARATADKAKSSAHNMADEARAKAAEMAEEARDRAWQQGEYYKNAAADETGKVASALRKASDDLRDGTPQERVIGRMAEGLAETADGMREMDVTEIGRELTGFARRNPVAFLGGAALLGFAASRFLKASAHHDDGYTAGPPMRRPSDPYPPRPVGDVDPVGTTPPRPAPTPGGTV
;
A
#
# COMPACT_ATOMS: atom_id res chain seq x y z
N MET A 1 -29.44 -40.32 -32.11
CA MET A 1 -28.03 -39.87 -32.12
C MET A 1 -27.82 -38.53 -32.85
N ALA A 2 -28.88 -37.87 -33.36
CA ALA A 2 -28.75 -36.63 -34.15
C ALA A 2 -28.76 -35.33 -33.31
N ASP A 3 -29.39 -35.31 -32.13
CA ASP A 3 -29.56 -34.08 -31.32
C ASP A 3 -28.29 -33.57 -30.63
N GLU A 4 -27.27 -34.39 -30.41
CA GLU A 4 -26.09 -33.96 -29.63
C GLU A 4 -25.12 -33.07 -30.43
N LYS A 5 -25.17 -33.12 -31.77
CA LYS A 5 -24.30 -32.28 -32.62
C LYS A 5 -24.80 -30.84 -32.72
N THR A 6 -26.10 -30.65 -32.91
CA THR A 6 -26.70 -29.33 -33.16
C THR A 6 -26.57 -28.38 -31.95
N THR A 7 -26.68 -28.89 -30.71
CA THR A 7 -26.55 -28.06 -29.50
C THR A 7 -25.10 -27.60 -29.23
N LYS A 8 -24.09 -28.35 -29.68
CA LYS A 8 -22.67 -27.99 -29.50
C LYS A 8 -22.22 -26.95 -30.52
N GLU A 9 -22.81 -26.97 -31.73
CA GLU A 9 -22.52 -26.01 -32.79
C GLU A 9 -23.12 -24.63 -32.47
N THR A 10 -24.36 -24.57 -31.99
CA THR A 10 -25.00 -23.29 -31.61
C THR A 10 -24.37 -22.63 -30.39
N LEU A 11 -23.97 -23.40 -29.37
CA LEU A 11 -23.23 -22.85 -28.22
C LEU A 11 -21.85 -22.28 -28.60
N GLY A 12 -21.17 -22.90 -29.58
CA GLY A 12 -19.86 -22.48 -30.03
C GLY A 12 -19.88 -21.16 -30.80
N ASP A 13 -20.90 -20.94 -31.63
CA ASP A 13 -21.06 -19.70 -32.40
C ASP A 13 -21.44 -18.50 -31.52
N GLU A 14 -22.27 -18.72 -30.50
CA GLU A 14 -22.67 -17.65 -29.56
C GLU A 14 -21.50 -17.24 -28.65
N ALA A 15 -20.70 -18.21 -28.20
CA ALA A 15 -19.46 -17.97 -27.45
C ALA A 15 -18.41 -17.22 -28.28
N ARG A 16 -18.27 -17.55 -29.57
CA ARG A 16 -17.38 -16.83 -30.50
C ARG A 16 -17.85 -15.41 -30.76
N ALA A 17 -19.14 -15.21 -31.04
CA ALA A 17 -19.71 -13.88 -31.23
C ALA A 17 -19.53 -12.98 -29.99
N THR A 18 -19.64 -13.57 -28.80
CA THR A 18 -19.41 -12.87 -27.52
C THR A 18 -17.93 -12.57 -27.30
N ALA A 19 -17.04 -13.52 -27.62
CA ALA A 19 -15.59 -13.32 -27.54
C ALA A 19 -15.09 -12.27 -28.55
N ASP A 20 -15.64 -12.23 -29.77
CA ASP A 20 -15.29 -11.25 -30.79
C ASP A 20 -15.78 -9.85 -30.42
N LYS A 21 -16.99 -9.72 -29.85
CA LYS A 21 -17.47 -8.46 -29.26
C LYS A 21 -16.61 -8.00 -28.09
N ALA A 22 -16.27 -8.91 -27.18
CA ALA A 22 -15.41 -8.59 -26.05
C ALA A 22 -14.00 -8.16 -26.51
N LYS A 23 -13.45 -8.84 -27.51
CA LYS A 23 -12.13 -8.53 -28.08
C LYS A 23 -12.12 -7.19 -28.81
N SER A 24 -13.18 -6.88 -29.56
CA SER A 24 -13.29 -5.59 -30.26
C SER A 24 -13.49 -4.42 -29.30
N SER A 25 -14.34 -4.56 -28.27
CA SER A 25 -14.43 -3.56 -27.20
C SER A 25 -13.11 -3.40 -26.44
N ALA A 26 -12.42 -4.49 -26.12
CA ALA A 26 -11.13 -4.44 -25.45
C ALA A 26 -10.05 -3.79 -26.32
N HIS A 27 -10.06 -4.02 -27.64
CA HIS A 27 -9.12 -3.40 -28.57
C HIS A 27 -9.32 -1.88 -28.63
N ASN A 28 -10.56 -1.42 -28.76
CA ASN A 28 -10.88 0.01 -28.79
C ASN A 28 -10.49 0.71 -27.49
N MET A 29 -10.80 0.10 -26.34
CA MET A 29 -10.39 0.61 -25.03
C MET A 29 -8.87 0.61 -24.87
N ALA A 30 -8.18 -0.42 -25.37
CA ALA A 30 -6.73 -0.50 -25.32
C ALA A 30 -6.06 0.57 -26.19
N ASP A 31 -6.61 0.86 -27.37
CA ASP A 31 -6.09 1.91 -28.26
C ASP A 31 -6.25 3.30 -27.64
N GLU A 32 -7.42 3.61 -27.06
CA GLU A 32 -7.66 4.88 -26.37
C GLU A 32 -6.79 5.03 -25.12
N ALA A 33 -6.70 3.97 -24.30
CA ALA A 33 -5.82 3.94 -23.14
C ALA A 33 -4.35 4.13 -23.54
N ARG A 34 -3.91 3.51 -24.63
CA ARG A 34 -2.55 3.62 -25.15
C ARG A 34 -2.24 5.04 -25.64
N ALA A 35 -3.16 5.68 -26.34
CA ALA A 35 -3.00 7.05 -26.81
C ALA A 35 -2.83 8.01 -25.62
N LYS A 36 -3.71 7.92 -24.62
CA LYS A 36 -3.64 8.73 -23.41
C LYS A 36 -2.39 8.46 -22.57
N ALA A 37 -1.99 7.19 -22.46
CA ALA A 37 -0.77 6.81 -21.76
C ALA A 37 0.47 7.34 -22.46
N ALA A 38 0.50 7.37 -23.80
CA ALA A 38 1.62 7.92 -24.56
C ALA A 38 1.78 9.43 -24.33
N GLU A 39 0.68 10.19 -24.36
CA GLU A 39 0.68 11.63 -24.06
C GLU A 39 1.19 11.92 -22.64
N MET A 40 0.66 11.19 -21.64
CA MET A 40 1.11 11.32 -20.25
C MET A 40 2.59 10.92 -20.06
N ALA A 41 3.04 9.89 -20.78
CA ALA A 41 4.44 9.44 -20.70
C ALA A 41 5.40 10.46 -21.32
N GLU A 42 5.02 11.12 -22.41
CA GLU A 42 5.80 12.18 -23.04
C GLU A 42 5.93 13.38 -22.10
N GLU A 43 4.82 13.85 -21.51
CA GLU A 43 4.84 14.94 -20.54
C GLU A 43 5.66 14.59 -19.29
N ALA A 44 5.52 13.37 -18.78
CA ALA A 44 6.31 12.90 -17.64
C ALA A 44 7.81 12.85 -17.97
N ARG A 45 8.18 12.43 -19.18
CA ARG A 45 9.57 12.38 -19.64
C ARG A 45 10.20 13.76 -19.70
N ASP A 46 9.49 14.74 -20.27
CA ASP A 46 9.98 16.12 -20.38
C ASP A 46 10.20 16.75 -19.00
N ARG A 47 9.27 16.53 -18.06
CA ARG A 47 9.40 16.99 -16.67
C ARG A 47 10.55 16.28 -15.95
N ALA A 48 10.69 14.97 -16.14
CA ALA A 48 11.77 14.19 -15.55
C ALA A 48 13.15 14.63 -16.05
N TRP A 49 13.28 14.98 -17.32
CA TRP A 49 14.52 15.52 -17.88
C TRP A 49 14.91 16.88 -17.29
N GLN A 50 13.93 17.75 -17.04
CA GLN A 50 14.19 19.06 -16.44
C GLN A 50 14.57 19.00 -14.95
N GLN A 51 14.27 17.90 -14.25
CA GLN A 51 14.47 17.78 -12.80
C GLN A 51 15.38 16.61 -12.38
N GLY A 52 15.89 15.83 -13.33
CA GLY A 52 16.55 14.54 -13.09
C GLY A 52 17.81 14.60 -12.22
N GLU A 53 18.60 15.67 -12.31
CA GLU A 53 19.84 15.79 -11.53
C GLU A 53 19.60 16.01 -10.03
N TYR A 54 18.53 16.73 -9.68
CA TYR A 54 18.20 16.99 -8.27
C TYR A 54 17.67 15.72 -7.57
N TYR A 55 16.85 14.95 -8.27
CA TYR A 55 16.26 13.72 -7.72
C TYR A 55 17.26 12.55 -7.66
N LYS A 56 18.28 12.51 -8.53
CA LYS A 56 19.28 11.44 -8.53
C LYS A 56 20.08 11.39 -7.22
N ASN A 57 20.53 12.54 -6.72
CA ASN A 57 21.29 12.59 -5.46
C ASN A 57 20.41 12.27 -4.24
N ALA A 58 19.19 12.81 -4.19
CA ALA A 58 18.25 12.53 -3.11
C ALA A 58 17.81 11.05 -3.08
N ALA A 59 17.63 10.43 -4.26
CA ALA A 59 17.29 9.02 -4.37
C ALA A 59 18.46 8.10 -3.95
N ALA A 60 19.70 8.46 -4.30
CA ALA A 60 20.89 7.72 -3.88
C ALA A 60 21.05 7.74 -2.35
N ASP A 61 20.89 8.91 -1.73
CA ASP A 61 20.97 9.07 -0.27
C ASP A 61 19.89 8.24 0.45
N GLU A 62 18.66 8.25 -0.05
CA GLU A 62 17.57 7.50 0.57
C GLU A 62 17.73 5.98 0.38
N THR A 63 18.20 5.55 -0.80
CA THR A 63 18.53 4.15 -1.08
C THR A 63 19.64 3.64 -0.17
N GLY A 64 20.67 4.45 0.06
CA GLY A 64 21.76 4.14 1.00
C GLY A 64 21.27 3.95 2.43
N LYS A 65 20.32 4.77 2.89
CA LYS A 65 19.69 4.60 4.22
C LYS A 65 18.89 3.31 4.33
N VAL A 66 18.13 2.96 3.29
CA VAL A 66 17.34 1.72 3.25
C VAL A 66 18.25 0.49 3.22
N ALA A 67 19.29 0.49 2.37
CA ALA A 67 20.28 -0.58 2.33
C ALA A 67 20.99 -0.76 3.69
N SER A 68 21.36 0.35 4.34
CA SER A 68 21.95 0.33 5.68
C SER A 68 21.01 -0.24 6.74
N ALA A 69 19.73 0.13 6.69
CA ALA A 69 18.72 -0.39 7.61
C ALA A 69 18.47 -1.89 7.40
N LEU A 70 18.38 -2.34 6.14
CA LEU A 70 18.24 -3.75 5.78
C LEU A 70 19.47 -4.56 6.19
N ARG A 71 20.68 -4.03 5.98
CA ARG A 71 21.92 -4.66 6.43
C ARG A 71 21.94 -4.84 7.94
N LYS A 72 21.59 -3.79 8.69
CA LYS A 72 21.51 -3.83 10.15
C LYS A 72 20.45 -4.82 10.66
N ALA A 73 19.29 -4.88 9.99
CA ALA A 73 18.27 -5.87 10.29
C ALA A 73 18.74 -7.31 9.98
N SER A 74 19.54 -7.50 8.92
CA SER A 74 20.14 -8.79 8.60
C SER A 74 21.16 -9.22 9.66
N ASP A 75 21.98 -8.29 10.14
CA ASP A 75 22.98 -8.56 11.19
C ASP A 75 22.30 -8.84 12.56
N ASP A 76 21.08 -8.33 12.79
CA ASP A 76 20.26 -8.63 13.96
C ASP A 76 19.52 -10.00 13.85
N LEU A 77 19.42 -10.57 12.66
CA LEU A 77 18.87 -11.92 12.45
C LEU A 77 19.91 -12.98 12.85
N ARG A 78 19.44 -14.19 13.21
CA ARG A 78 20.34 -15.30 13.53
C ARG A 78 21.15 -15.69 12.29
N ASP A 79 22.48 -15.62 12.41
CA ASP A 79 23.44 -16.09 11.40
C ASP A 79 23.06 -17.47 10.85
N GLY A 80 23.01 -17.59 9.52
CA GLY A 80 22.80 -18.83 8.77
C GLY A 80 21.34 -19.13 8.40
N THR A 81 20.38 -18.33 8.87
CA THR A 81 18.95 -18.54 8.54
C THR A 81 18.68 -18.30 7.04
N PRO A 82 17.71 -19.01 6.43
CA PRO A 82 17.30 -18.76 5.04
C PRO A 82 16.89 -17.30 4.79
N GLN A 83 16.31 -16.65 5.79
CA GLN A 83 15.88 -15.26 5.75
C GLN A 83 17.06 -14.29 5.69
N GLU A 84 18.10 -14.50 6.51
CA GLU A 84 19.34 -13.71 6.50
C GLU A 84 20.04 -13.77 5.14
N ARG A 85 20.14 -14.96 4.52
CA ARG A 85 20.67 -15.08 3.14
C ARG A 85 19.85 -14.36 2.08
N VAL A 86 18.52 -14.34 2.21
CA VAL A 86 17.65 -13.63 1.27
C VAL A 86 17.78 -12.11 1.45
N ILE A 87 17.76 -11.64 2.69
CA ILE A 87 17.87 -10.21 3.01
C ILE A 87 19.26 -9.68 2.66
N GLY A 88 20.32 -10.44 2.94
CA GLY A 88 21.70 -10.10 2.58
C GLY A 88 21.88 -9.94 1.06
N ARG A 89 21.35 -10.88 0.26
CA ARG A 89 21.38 -10.76 -1.21
C ARG A 89 20.60 -9.56 -1.73
N MET A 90 19.49 -9.22 -1.09
CA MET A 90 18.72 -8.03 -1.43
C MET A 90 19.51 -6.75 -1.10
N ALA A 91 20.16 -6.68 0.06
CA ALA A 91 20.97 -5.54 0.47
C ALA A 91 22.18 -5.33 -0.46
N GLU A 92 22.85 -6.40 -0.87
CA GLU A 92 24.00 -6.35 -1.77
C GLU A 92 23.59 -5.89 -3.18
N GLY A 93 22.48 -6.43 -3.72
CA GLY A 93 21.92 -5.94 -4.98
C GLY A 93 21.45 -4.47 -4.91
N LEU A 94 20.94 -4.03 -3.75
CA LEU A 94 20.55 -2.63 -3.54
C LEU A 94 21.77 -1.69 -3.54
N ALA A 95 22.86 -2.09 -2.91
CA ALA A 95 24.10 -1.32 -2.86
C ALA A 95 24.73 -1.19 -4.25
N GLU A 96 24.80 -2.29 -5.01
CA GLU A 96 25.31 -2.30 -6.39
C GLU A 96 24.43 -1.44 -7.33
N THR A 97 23.12 -1.45 -7.11
CA THR A 97 22.18 -0.57 -7.83
C THR A 97 22.37 0.91 -7.47
N ALA A 98 22.63 1.22 -6.20
CA ALA A 98 22.86 2.58 -5.72
C ALA A 98 24.15 3.19 -6.31
N ASP A 99 25.22 2.38 -6.41
CA ASP A 99 26.47 2.78 -7.04
C ASP A 99 26.30 3.01 -8.55
N GLY A 100 25.53 2.15 -9.23
CA GLY A 100 25.18 2.32 -10.65
C GLY A 100 24.27 3.52 -10.94
N MET A 101 23.48 3.97 -9.95
CA MET A 101 22.49 5.04 -10.10
C MET A 101 23.11 6.39 -10.48
N ARG A 102 24.39 6.61 -10.15
CA ARG A 102 25.10 7.85 -10.47
C ARG A 102 25.36 8.00 -11.98
N GLU A 103 25.56 6.92 -12.71
CA GLU A 103 25.81 6.88 -14.17
C GLU A 103 24.63 6.34 -15.00
N MET A 104 23.56 5.89 -14.35
CA MET A 104 22.46 5.25 -15.07
C MET A 104 21.69 6.24 -15.96
N ASP A 105 21.69 5.94 -17.26
CA ASP A 105 20.86 6.59 -18.27
C ASP A 105 19.42 6.09 -18.13
N VAL A 106 18.51 7.01 -17.80
CA VAL A 106 17.06 6.73 -17.68
C VAL A 106 16.50 6.08 -18.96
N THR A 107 17.12 6.38 -20.10
CA THR A 107 16.81 5.81 -21.42
C THR A 107 17.16 4.33 -21.55
N GLU A 108 18.18 3.84 -20.84
CA GLU A 108 18.59 2.43 -20.84
C GLU A 108 17.62 1.60 -20.00
N ILE A 109 17.26 2.09 -18.81
CA ILE A 109 16.27 1.47 -17.90
C ILE A 109 14.92 1.30 -18.62
N GLY A 110 14.46 2.34 -19.33
CA GLY A 110 13.21 2.29 -20.08
C GLY A 110 13.22 1.21 -21.18
N ARG A 111 14.38 0.98 -21.82
CA ARG A 111 14.55 -0.08 -22.83
C ARG A 111 14.50 -1.47 -22.22
N GLU A 112 15.15 -1.69 -21.09
CA GLU A 112 15.10 -2.97 -20.37
C GLU A 112 13.70 -3.28 -19.83
N LEU A 113 13.04 -2.30 -19.21
CA LEU A 113 11.65 -2.42 -18.74
C LEU A 113 10.69 -2.79 -19.89
N THR A 114 10.86 -2.15 -21.06
CA THR A 114 10.07 -2.48 -22.26
C THR A 114 10.32 -3.92 -22.72
N GLY A 115 11.58 -4.36 -22.70
CA GLY A 115 11.96 -5.74 -23.00
C GLY A 115 11.31 -6.74 -22.04
N PHE A 116 11.35 -6.45 -20.74
CA PHE A 116 10.70 -7.27 -19.71
C PHE A 116 9.18 -7.33 -19.88
N ALA A 117 8.53 -6.19 -20.11
CA ALA A 117 7.08 -6.12 -20.31
C ALA A 117 6.61 -6.98 -21.49
N ARG A 118 7.37 -6.99 -22.60
CA ARG A 118 7.08 -7.82 -23.77
C ARG A 118 7.28 -9.31 -23.49
N ARG A 119 8.25 -9.67 -22.66
CA ARG A 119 8.60 -11.06 -22.34
C ARG A 119 7.68 -11.68 -21.29
N ASN A 120 7.22 -10.86 -20.33
CA ASN A 120 6.40 -11.28 -19.20
C ASN A 120 5.19 -10.34 -19.01
N PRO A 121 4.21 -10.35 -19.93
CA PRO A 121 3.08 -9.42 -19.89
C PRO A 121 2.24 -9.55 -18.61
N VAL A 122 2.01 -10.78 -18.12
CA VAL A 122 1.23 -10.99 -16.88
C VAL A 122 1.93 -10.39 -15.66
N ALA A 123 3.24 -10.57 -15.53
CA ALA A 123 4.01 -10.02 -14.41
C ALA A 123 4.04 -8.49 -14.46
N PHE A 124 4.18 -7.92 -15.67
CA PHE A 124 4.17 -6.47 -15.85
C PHE A 124 2.80 -5.85 -15.51
N LEU A 125 1.70 -6.42 -16.02
CA LEU A 125 0.36 -5.94 -15.70
C LEU A 125 0.04 -6.08 -14.21
N GLY A 126 0.42 -7.21 -13.59
CA GLY A 126 0.24 -7.42 -12.16
C GLY A 126 1.04 -6.43 -11.31
N GLY A 127 2.30 -6.20 -11.67
CA GLY A 127 3.17 -5.22 -11.01
C GLY A 127 2.65 -3.79 -11.15
N ALA A 128 2.24 -3.39 -12.36
CA ALA A 128 1.68 -2.07 -12.63
C ALA A 128 0.37 -1.83 -11.85
N ALA A 129 -0.50 -2.83 -11.75
CA ALA A 129 -1.72 -2.73 -10.95
C ALA A 129 -1.43 -2.57 -9.46
N LEU A 130 -0.49 -3.35 -8.91
CA LEU A 130 -0.07 -3.23 -7.51
C LEU A 130 0.55 -1.86 -7.23
N LEU A 131 1.44 -1.38 -8.11
CA LEU A 131 2.04 -0.05 -8.00
C LEU A 131 0.99 1.06 -8.08
N GLY A 132 0.03 0.97 -9.00
CA GLY A 132 -1.08 1.93 -9.11
C GLY A 132 -1.96 1.95 -7.86
N PHE A 133 -2.25 0.78 -7.28
CA PHE A 133 -2.99 0.69 -6.03
C PHE A 133 -2.19 1.31 -4.87
N ALA A 134 -0.90 0.97 -4.73
CA ALA A 134 -0.04 1.55 -3.70
C ALA A 134 0.05 3.08 -3.83
N ALA A 135 0.23 3.59 -5.05
CA ALA A 135 0.26 5.03 -5.33
C ALA A 135 -1.07 5.71 -4.96
N SER A 136 -2.22 5.13 -5.34
CA SER A 136 -3.52 5.68 -4.95
C SER A 136 -3.74 5.68 -3.44
N ARG A 137 -3.24 4.65 -2.74
CA ARG A 137 -3.30 4.58 -1.28
C ARG A 137 -2.39 5.60 -0.60
N PHE A 138 -1.22 5.87 -1.17
CA PHE A 138 -0.28 6.88 -0.70
C PHE A 138 -0.84 8.29 -0.88
N LEU A 139 -1.38 8.61 -2.07
CA LEU A 139 -2.06 9.89 -2.32
C LEU A 139 -3.25 10.11 -1.38
N LYS A 140 -4.04 9.06 -1.11
CA LYS A 140 -5.14 9.13 -0.13
C LYS A 140 -4.63 9.29 1.30
N ALA A 141 -3.48 8.68 1.64
CA ALA A 141 -2.88 8.82 2.97
C ALA A 141 -2.27 10.21 3.18
N SER A 142 -1.62 10.78 2.17
CA SER A 142 -1.01 12.11 2.25
C SER A 142 -2.05 13.22 2.35
N ALA A 143 -3.26 12.99 1.81
CA ALA A 143 -4.38 13.92 1.93
C ALA A 143 -5.03 13.98 3.33
N HIS A 144 -4.62 13.13 4.28
CA HIS A 144 -5.09 13.15 5.68
C HIS A 144 -4.00 13.67 6.63
N HIS A 145 -3.12 14.53 6.14
CA HIS A 145 -2.06 15.16 6.93
C HIS A 145 -2.16 16.69 6.99
N ASP A 146 -3.30 17.27 6.58
CA ASP A 146 -3.52 18.73 6.55
C ASP A 146 -4.56 19.24 7.59
N ASP A 147 -5.21 18.33 8.31
CA ASP A 147 -6.22 18.61 9.33
C ASP A 147 -5.63 18.50 10.74
N GLY A 148 -4.60 19.30 11.03
CA GLY A 148 -3.94 19.16 12.33
C GLY A 148 -2.97 20.23 12.79
N TYR A 149 -2.95 21.46 12.27
CA TYR A 149 -2.29 22.61 12.94
C TYR A 149 -2.70 23.91 12.23
N THR A 150 -3.78 24.59 12.60
CA THR A 150 -3.70 25.80 13.45
C THR A 150 -5.12 26.29 13.78
N ALA A 151 -5.75 25.70 14.78
CA ALA A 151 -6.75 26.40 15.57
C ALA A 151 -6.17 26.49 16.98
N GLY A 152 -5.84 27.72 17.40
CA GLY A 152 -5.22 28.00 18.70
C GLY A 152 -6.00 27.42 19.88
N PRO A 153 -5.40 27.36 21.07
CA PRO A 153 -6.03 26.77 22.26
C PRO A 153 -7.44 27.34 22.43
N PRO A 154 -8.49 26.51 22.63
CA PRO A 154 -9.84 27.01 22.76
C PRO A 154 -9.89 27.92 23.98
N MET A 155 -10.07 29.22 23.74
CA MET A 155 -10.46 30.18 24.78
C MET A 155 -11.75 29.64 25.41
N ARG A 156 -11.64 29.18 26.67
CA ARG A 156 -12.78 28.82 27.51
C ARG A 156 -13.71 30.03 27.61
N ARG A 157 -14.88 29.97 26.96
CA ARG A 157 -15.98 30.92 27.21
C ARG A 157 -16.62 30.57 28.58
N PRO A 158 -16.63 31.48 29.56
CA PRO A 158 -17.31 31.24 30.83
C PRO A 158 -18.74 31.77 30.76
N SER A 159 -19.72 30.91 30.45
CA SER A 159 -21.13 31.09 30.85
C SER A 159 -21.99 29.98 30.26
N ASP A 160 -22.17 28.89 31.00
CA ASP A 160 -23.40 28.12 30.93
C ASP A 160 -23.93 27.94 32.37
N PRO A 161 -25.16 28.40 32.67
CA PRO A 161 -25.76 28.20 33.97
C PRO A 161 -25.97 26.71 34.24
N TYR A 162 -25.48 26.25 35.37
CA TYR A 162 -25.64 24.89 35.86
C TYR A 162 -27.14 24.52 35.98
N PRO A 163 -27.63 23.45 35.36
CA PRO A 163 -29.00 22.99 35.61
C PRO A 163 -29.09 22.46 37.05
N PRO A 164 -30.18 22.76 37.80
CA PRO A 164 -30.32 22.26 39.16
C PRO A 164 -30.35 20.73 39.15
N ARG A 165 -29.51 20.12 40.00
CA ARG A 165 -29.56 18.67 40.24
C ARG A 165 -30.92 18.33 40.85
N PRO A 166 -31.64 17.31 40.36
CA PRO A 166 -32.72 16.73 41.15
C PRO A 166 -32.09 16.15 42.41
N VAL A 167 -32.46 16.70 43.55
CA VAL A 167 -32.20 16.12 44.87
C VAL A 167 -32.99 14.82 44.94
N GLY A 168 -32.34 13.73 44.52
CA GLY A 168 -32.79 12.37 44.81
C GLY A 168 -32.69 12.14 46.31
N ASP A 169 -33.78 11.62 46.85
CA ASP A 169 -34.04 11.38 48.26
C ASP A 169 -32.85 10.74 49.01
N VAL A 170 -32.63 11.25 50.22
CA VAL A 170 -31.71 10.70 51.20
C VAL A 170 -32.27 9.38 51.74
N ASP A 171 -31.71 8.25 51.31
CA ASP A 171 -31.97 6.98 51.99
C ASP A 171 -31.31 6.98 53.38
N PRO A 172 -32.05 6.71 54.47
CA PRO A 172 -31.50 6.72 55.82
C PRO A 172 -30.55 5.55 56.06
N VAL A 173 -29.44 5.85 56.75
CA VAL A 173 -28.39 4.95 57.22
C VAL A 173 -28.91 3.57 57.66
N GLY A 174 -28.67 2.56 56.84
CA GLY A 174 -28.84 1.15 57.18
C GLY A 174 -27.57 0.61 57.84
N THR A 175 -27.62 0.42 59.15
CA THR A 175 -26.58 -0.19 59.98
C THR A 175 -26.21 -1.58 59.45
N THR A 176 -24.98 -1.77 58.98
CA THR A 176 -24.47 -3.10 58.64
C THR A 176 -24.13 -3.85 59.93
N PRO A 177 -24.66 -5.07 60.18
CA PRO A 177 -24.33 -5.84 61.37
C PRO A 177 -22.88 -6.35 61.35
N PRO A 178 -22.25 -6.58 62.52
CA PRO A 178 -20.85 -7.01 62.59
C PRO A 178 -20.64 -8.42 62.05
N ARG A 179 -19.51 -8.59 61.35
CA ARG A 179 -19.05 -9.83 60.71
C ARG A 179 -18.64 -10.87 61.77
N PRO A 180 -19.08 -12.13 61.69
CA PRO A 180 -18.60 -13.18 62.60
C PRO A 180 -17.14 -13.55 62.30
N ALA A 181 -16.38 -13.79 63.38
CA ALA A 181 -14.95 -14.14 63.35
C ALA A 181 -14.69 -15.53 62.74
N PRO A 182 -13.52 -15.76 62.11
CA PRO A 182 -13.16 -17.07 61.58
C PRO A 182 -12.85 -18.05 62.72
N THR A 183 -13.49 -19.22 62.68
CA THR A 183 -13.21 -20.35 63.56
C THR A 183 -11.83 -20.94 63.21
N PRO A 184 -10.91 -21.14 64.16
CA PRO A 184 -9.65 -21.83 63.88
C PRO A 184 -9.92 -23.30 63.59
N GLY A 185 -9.50 -23.76 62.41
CA GLY A 185 -9.58 -25.16 62.00
C GLY A 185 -8.69 -26.04 62.87
N GLY A 186 -9.30 -27.04 63.50
CA GLY A 186 -8.60 -28.13 64.15
C GLY A 186 -7.92 -29.03 63.12
N THR A 187 -6.62 -29.21 63.30
CA THR A 187 -5.87 -30.37 62.78
C THR A 187 -5.43 -31.18 63.99
N VAL A 188 -5.44 -32.51 63.80
CA VAL A 188 -5.34 -33.62 64.75
C VAL A 188 -4.35 -33.41 65.90
#